data_AF-A0A1I2YWP7-F1
#
_entry.id   AF-A0A1I2YWP7-F1
#
_cell.length_a   1.000
_cell.length_b   1.000
_cell.length_c   1.000
_cell.angle_alpha   90.00
_cell.angle_beta   90.00
_cell.angle_gamma   90.00
#
_symmetry.space_group_name_H-M   'P 1'
#
loop_
_entity.id
_entity.type
_entity.pdbx_description
1 polymer ?
#
loop_
_entity_poly.entity_id
_entity_poly.type
_entity_poly.pdbx_seq_one_letter_code
_entity_poly.pdbx_strand_id
1 'polypeptide(L)' 'MNGWTIEKPQQIATDRLWTCNNERPAMGTGSMKPAQKPKMTA' A
#
# COMPACT_ATOMS: atom_id res chain seq x y z
N MET A 1 -21.90 -25.57 -4.31
CA MET A 1 -21.71 -24.15 -3.95
C MET A 1 -20.40 -23.71 -4.57
N ASN A 2 -20.43 -22.90 -5.62
CA ASN A 2 -19.21 -22.38 -6.24
C ASN A 2 -18.68 -21.25 -5.35
N GLY A 3 -17.80 -21.60 -4.42
CA GLY A 3 -17.23 -20.70 -3.42
C GLY A 3 -16.35 -19.65 -4.09
N TRP A 4 -16.75 -18.38 -3.99
CA TRP A 4 -15.92 -17.25 -4.35
C TRP A 4 -14.79 -17.15 -3.33
N THR A 5 -13.62 -17.69 -3.68
CA THR A 5 -12.44 -17.64 -2.81
C THR A 5 -11.94 -16.21 -2.69
N ILE A 6 -11.66 -15.78 -1.45
CA ILE A 6 -11.21 -14.41 -1.14
C ILE A 6 -9.75 -14.14 -1.53
N GLU A 7 -9.04 -15.17 -1.99
CA GLU A 7 -7.61 -15.14 -2.28
C GLU A 7 -7.27 -14.09 -3.35
N LYS A 8 -8.02 -14.06 -4.45
CA LYS A 8 -7.80 -13.10 -5.54
C LYS A 8 -8.01 -11.65 -5.09
N PRO A 9 -9.13 -11.27 -4.43
CA PRO A 9 -9.27 -9.90 -3.93
C PRO A 9 -8.25 -9.55 -2.83
N GLN A 10 -7.80 -10.51 -2.01
CA GLN A 10 -6.73 -10.27 -1.02
C GLN A 10 -5.37 -9.99 -1.67
N GLN A 11 -4.99 -10.74 -2.71
CA GLN A 11 -3.76 -10.49 -3.46
C GLN A 11 -3.77 -9.09 -4.07
N ILE A 12 -4.88 -8.70 -4.71
CA ILE A 12 -5.05 -7.37 -5.30
C ILE A 12 -4.94 -6.27 -4.23
N ALA A 13 -5.57 -6.45 -3.06
CA ALA A 13 -5.48 -5.48 -1.97
C ALA A 13 -4.05 -5.34 -1.43
N THR A 14 -3.33 -6.44 -1.33
CA THR A 14 -1.95 -6.50 -0.84
C THR A 14 -1.01 -5.78 -1.80
N ASP A 15 -1.10 -6.07 -3.10
CA ASP A 15 -0.26 -5.46 -4.12
C ASP A 15 -0.51 -3.95 -4.19
N ARG A 16 -1.79 -3.53 -4.16
CA ARG A 16 -2.15 -2.10 -4.14
C ARG A 16 -1.60 -1.38 -2.92
N LEU A 17 -1.63 -2.00 -1.74
CA LEU A 17 -1.09 -1.41 -0.52
C LEU A 17 0.44 -1.29 -0.60
N TRP A 18 1.12 -2.31 -1.09
CA TRP A 18 2.57 -2.27 -1.32
C TRP A 18 2.94 -1.10 -2.23
N THR A 19 2.30 -1.00 -3.41
CA THR A 19 2.61 0.03 -4.42
C THR A 19 2.33 1.44 -3.88
N CYS A 20 1.22 1.62 -3.16
CA CYS A 20 0.94 2.90 -2.49
C CYS A 20 2.03 3.31 -1.52
N ASN A 21 2.60 2.35 -0.79
CA ASN A 21 3.59 2.60 0.26
C ASN A 21 5.00 2.82 -0.29
N ASN A 22 5.38 2.11 -1.35
CA ASN A 22 6.77 1.99 -1.77
C ASN A 22 7.05 2.47 -3.20
N GLU A 23 6.06 2.62 -4.07
CA GLU A 23 6.26 3.06 -5.47
C GLU A 23 5.65 4.44 -5.73
N ARG A 24 4.68 4.85 -4.91
CA ARG A 24 3.98 6.11 -5.15
C ARG A 24 4.96 7.30 -5.07
N PRO A 25 5.04 8.15 -6.10
CA PRO A 25 5.87 9.35 -6.06
C PRO A 25 5.38 10.25 -4.92
N ALA A 26 6.32 10.93 -4.28
CA ALA A 26 6.06 11.82 -3.14
C ALA A 26 5.15 12.97 -3.58
N MET A 27 3.83 12.77 -3.50
CA MET A 27 2.85 13.82 -3.78
C MET A 27 2.99 14.89 -2.69
N GLY A 28 3.73 15.96 -3.01
CA GLY A 28 3.88 17.15 -2.19
C GLY A 28 4.81 17.06 -0.98
N THR A 29 5.65 16.02 -0.85
CA THR A 29 6.53 15.83 0.33
C THR A 29 8.03 15.74 0.03
N GLY A 30 8.48 16.21 -1.15
CA GLY A 30 9.91 16.30 -1.45
C GLY A 30 10.61 14.94 -1.49
N SER A 31 10.21 14.08 -2.42
CA SER A 31 10.85 12.79 -2.73
C SER A 31 10.68 11.66 -1.69
N MET A 32 10.10 11.89 -0.50
CA MET A 32 9.82 10.81 0.47
C MET A 32 8.57 9.99 0.13
N LYS A 33 8.74 8.67 0.05
CA LYS A 33 7.61 7.72 -0.09
C LYS A 33 6.84 7.59 1.23
N PRO A 34 5.54 7.24 1.22
CA PRO A 34 4.73 7.10 2.43
C PRO A 34 5.33 6.15 3.48
N ALA A 35 5.94 5.05 3.07
CA ALA A 35 6.62 4.11 3.99
C ALA A 35 7.85 4.69 4.69
N GLN A 36 8.45 5.76 4.14
CA GLN A 36 9.64 6.41 4.67
C GLN A 36 9.30 7.59 5.57
N LYS A 37 8.02 7.99 5.66
CA LYS A 37 7.61 9.05 6.59
C LYS A 37 7.86 8.57 8.02
N PRO A 38 8.60 9.32 8.85
CA PRO A 38 8.80 8.94 10.24
C PRO A 38 7.45 8.80 10.92
N LYS A 39 7.24 7.69 11.62
CA LYS A 39 6.08 7.52 12.50
C LYS A 39 6.23 8.54 13.60
N MET A 40 5.30 9.48 13.67
CA MET A 40 5.24 10.47 14.74
C MET A 40 4.98 9.71 16.04
N THR A 41 6.03 9.43 16.81
CA THR A 41 5.92 8.93 18.19
C THR A 41 5.68 10.14 19.08
N ALA A 42 4.49 10.22 19.67
CA ALA A 42 4.14 11.20 20.69
C ALA A 42 4.73 10.81 22.05
#